data_AF-A0A6G2VW50-F1
#
_entry.id   AF-A0A6G2VW50-F1
#
_cell.length_a   1.000
_cell.length_b   1.000
_cell.length_c   1.000
_cell.angle_alpha   90.00
_cell.angle_beta   90.00
_cell.angle_gamma   90.00
#
_symmetry.space_group_name_H-M   'P 1'
#
loop_
_entity.id
_entity.type
_entity.pdbx_description
1 polymer ?
#
loop_
_entity_poly.entity_id
_entity_poly.type
_entity_poly.pdbx_seq_one_letter_code
_entity_poly.pdbx_strand_id
1 'polypeptide(L)'
;VRAKGSDVRAGDRALEAGTILGPPQIALLAAIGRGTVRVRPRPRVVVMSTGSELVQPGEQLASGQIFDSNSFSLTAAARDAGAIAYRVGAVADDAETLRSTIEDQLIRADLLVTTGGVSVGAYDVVKEALSSVGDEDVAGSGVEFRKLAMQPGKPQGFGSIGPDHTPLLALPGNPVSSYVSFELFVRPAIRALMGLTDLHRPRVRAALKADEALRSPRGRRQFLRGAYTDGEVVPVGGSGSHLIAALAQADALIVVPEDTESVEPGSEVEVLLLG
;
A
#
# COMPACT_ATOMS: atom_id res chain seq x y z
N VAL A 1 -0.79 27.70 45.60
CA VAL A 1 -1.83 28.25 44.69
C VAL A 1 -1.27 28.22 43.27
N ARG A 2 -1.98 27.65 42.28
CA ARG A 2 -1.58 27.72 40.85
C ARG A 2 -2.14 29.01 40.23
N ALA A 3 -1.35 29.71 39.44
CA ALA A 3 -1.78 30.94 38.79
C ALA A 3 -2.79 30.65 37.66
N LYS A 4 -3.75 31.56 37.43
CA LYS A 4 -4.70 31.46 36.31
C LYS A 4 -3.93 31.43 34.99
N GLY A 5 -4.21 30.45 34.13
CA GLY A 5 -3.54 30.31 32.83
C GLY A 5 -2.05 30.01 32.92
N SER A 6 -1.61 29.33 33.99
CA SER A 6 -0.21 28.92 34.15
C SER A 6 0.21 27.79 33.21
N ASP A 7 -0.75 27.10 32.59
CA ASP A 7 -0.54 25.99 31.66
C ASP A 7 -0.88 26.42 30.22
N VAL A 8 -2.13 26.84 29.98
CA VAL A 8 -2.59 27.40 28.71
C VAL A 8 -3.42 28.66 28.96
N ARG A 9 -3.19 29.70 28.16
CA ARG A 9 -3.92 30.98 28.22
C ARG A 9 -4.93 31.09 27.09
N ALA A 10 -5.93 31.95 27.29
CA ALA A 10 -6.86 32.30 26.22
C ALA A 10 -6.09 32.98 25.07
N GLY A 11 -6.31 32.50 23.85
CA GLY A 11 -5.59 32.96 22.65
C GLY A 11 -4.38 32.11 22.28
N ASP A 12 -3.89 31.25 23.19
CA ASP A 12 -2.81 30.34 22.87
C ASP A 12 -3.28 29.27 21.88
N ARG A 13 -2.36 28.86 21.00
CA ARG A 13 -2.57 27.72 20.11
C ARG A 13 -2.38 26.43 20.89
N ALA A 14 -3.48 25.81 21.31
CA ALA A 14 -3.46 24.57 22.09
C ALA A 14 -2.93 23.36 21.30
N LEU A 15 -3.31 23.23 20.02
CA LEU A 15 -2.82 22.20 19.10
C LEU A 15 -2.65 22.79 17.70
N GLU A 16 -1.68 22.27 16.95
CA GLU A 16 -1.46 22.66 15.55
C GLU A 16 -2.38 21.87 14.60
N ALA A 17 -2.72 22.46 13.46
CA ALA A 17 -3.42 21.72 12.41
C ALA A 17 -2.51 20.60 11.87
N GLY A 18 -3.03 19.38 11.76
CA GLY A 18 -2.25 18.19 11.39
C GLY A 18 -1.74 17.38 12.60
N THR A 19 -1.92 17.87 13.83
CA THR A 19 -1.63 17.05 15.02
C THR A 19 -2.55 15.82 15.07
N ILE A 20 -1.96 14.64 15.22
CA ILE A 20 -2.69 13.40 15.47
C ILE A 20 -3.29 13.46 16.88
N LEU A 21 -4.60 13.23 16.97
CA LEU A 21 -5.32 13.26 18.24
C LEU A 21 -5.17 11.92 18.98
N GLY A 22 -4.14 11.81 19.82
CA GLY A 22 -3.96 10.74 20.80
C GLY A 22 -4.63 11.05 22.15
N PRO A 23 -4.50 10.17 23.15
CA PRO A 23 -5.11 10.36 24.46
C PRO A 23 -4.76 11.70 25.13
N PRO A 24 -3.51 12.19 25.12
CA PRO A 24 -3.17 13.49 25.70
C PRO A 24 -3.84 14.67 24.97
N GLN A 25 -3.90 14.63 23.64
CA GLN A 25 -4.52 15.68 22.85
C GLN A 25 -6.03 15.75 23.09
N ILE A 26 -6.69 14.60 23.20
CA ILE A 26 -8.11 14.52 23.57
C ILE A 26 -8.33 15.07 24.98
N ALA A 27 -7.47 14.74 25.95
CA ALA A 27 -7.55 15.25 27.30
C ALA A 27 -7.39 16.78 27.34
N LEU A 28 -6.42 17.33 26.60
CA LEU A 28 -6.23 18.77 26.47
C LEU A 28 -7.48 19.46 25.92
N LEU A 29 -8.02 18.96 24.81
CA LEU A 29 -9.23 19.51 24.18
C LEU A 29 -10.43 19.52 25.15
N ALA A 30 -10.63 18.43 25.89
CA ALA A 30 -11.66 18.34 26.92
C ALA A 30 -11.42 19.33 28.07
N ALA A 31 -10.17 19.44 28.55
CA ALA A 31 -9.79 20.33 29.65
C ALA A 31 -10.01 21.82 29.33
N ILE A 32 -9.87 22.22 28.06
CA ILE A 32 -10.17 23.58 27.59
C ILE A 32 -11.63 23.75 27.13
N GLY A 33 -12.51 22.79 27.41
CA GLY A 33 -13.95 22.87 27.17
C GLY A 33 -14.37 22.67 25.72
N ARG A 34 -13.57 22.02 24.87
CA ARG A 34 -13.91 21.76 23.46
C ARG A 34 -14.57 20.40 23.31
N GLY A 35 -15.90 20.40 23.17
CA GLY A 35 -16.68 19.17 22.94
C GLY A 35 -16.59 18.60 21.52
N THR A 36 -16.21 19.42 20.53
CA THR A 36 -15.99 18.98 19.14
C THR A 36 -14.82 19.74 18.50
N VAL A 37 -14.17 19.10 17.53
CA VAL A 37 -13.09 19.68 16.72
C VAL A 37 -13.24 19.25 15.26
N ARG A 38 -12.73 20.09 14.34
CA ARG A 38 -12.67 19.74 12.92
C ARG A 38 -11.45 18.85 12.68
N VAL A 39 -11.66 17.71 12.03
CA VAL A 39 -10.61 16.75 11.67
C VAL A 39 -10.69 16.40 10.19
N ARG A 40 -9.61 15.88 9.64
CA ARG A 40 -9.64 15.25 8.32
C ARG A 40 -10.33 13.88 8.45
N PRO A 41 -11.25 13.53 7.54
CA PRO A 41 -11.85 12.20 7.53
C PRO A 41 -10.80 11.14 7.17
N ARG A 42 -11.06 9.90 7.58
CA ARG A 42 -10.30 8.75 7.09
C ARG A 42 -10.67 8.51 5.62
N PRO A 43 -9.71 8.36 4.70
CA PRO A 43 -10.01 8.09 3.31
C PRO A 43 -10.69 6.73 3.17
N ARG A 44 -11.66 6.65 2.27
CA ARG A 44 -12.34 5.43 1.84
C ARG A 44 -11.52 4.76 0.75
N VAL A 45 -10.98 3.59 1.01
CA VAL A 45 -10.14 2.86 0.05
C VAL A 45 -10.91 1.64 -0.43
N VAL A 46 -11.12 1.54 -1.74
CA VAL A 46 -11.69 0.34 -2.36
C VAL A 46 -10.56 -0.54 -2.87
N VAL A 47 -10.57 -1.82 -2.50
CA VAL A 47 -9.60 -2.82 -2.95
C VAL A 47 -10.33 -3.90 -3.75
N MET A 48 -9.91 -4.15 -4.98
CA MET A 48 -10.47 -5.18 -5.86
C MET A 48 -9.38 -6.07 -6.45
N SER A 49 -9.63 -7.37 -6.51
CA SER A 49 -8.82 -8.32 -7.27
C SER A 49 -9.47 -8.60 -8.63
N THR A 50 -8.66 -8.75 -9.66
CA THR A 50 -9.09 -9.21 -10.99
C THR A 50 -8.39 -10.51 -11.33
N GLY A 51 -9.14 -11.46 -11.88
CA GLY A 51 -8.62 -12.77 -12.26
C GLY A 51 -9.73 -13.81 -12.28
N SER A 52 -9.97 -14.39 -13.44
CA SER A 52 -10.98 -15.45 -13.64
C SER A 52 -10.62 -16.74 -12.90
N GLU A 53 -9.34 -16.90 -12.51
CA GLU A 53 -8.84 -17.99 -11.69
C GLU A 53 -9.16 -17.84 -10.20
N LEU A 54 -9.58 -16.66 -9.74
CA LEU A 54 -9.67 -16.34 -8.32
C LEU A 54 -11.02 -16.78 -7.72
N VAL A 55 -10.95 -17.47 -6.58
CA VAL A 55 -12.12 -17.85 -5.77
C VAL A 55 -11.98 -17.41 -4.32
N GLN A 56 -13.09 -17.38 -3.56
CA GLN A 56 -13.04 -16.94 -2.16
C GLN A 56 -12.41 -18.03 -1.26
N PRO A 57 -11.62 -17.65 -0.25
CA PRO A 57 -11.18 -18.58 0.79
C PRO A 57 -12.37 -19.31 1.44
N GLY A 58 -12.28 -20.64 1.50
CA GLY A 58 -13.33 -21.51 2.03
C GLY A 58 -14.19 -22.19 0.95
N GLU A 59 -14.09 -21.74 -0.31
CA GLU A 59 -14.70 -22.43 -1.45
C GLU A 59 -13.82 -23.61 -1.92
N GLN A 60 -14.41 -24.53 -2.67
CA GLN A 60 -13.68 -25.66 -3.26
C GLN A 60 -12.97 -25.21 -4.54
N LEU A 61 -11.65 -25.44 -4.63
CA LEU A 61 -10.88 -25.14 -5.84
C LEU A 61 -11.24 -26.12 -6.97
N ALA A 62 -11.62 -25.59 -8.12
CA ALA A 62 -11.59 -26.32 -9.38
C ALA A 62 -10.18 -26.27 -10.01
N SER A 63 -9.99 -27.04 -11.09
CA SER A 63 -8.73 -27.06 -11.84
C SER A 63 -8.38 -25.66 -12.35
N GLY A 64 -7.15 -25.22 -12.08
CA GLY A 64 -6.65 -23.91 -12.51
C GLY A 64 -7.07 -22.72 -11.63
N GLN A 65 -7.89 -22.95 -10.59
CA GLN A 65 -8.28 -21.89 -9.65
C GLN A 65 -7.31 -21.75 -8.49
N ILE A 66 -7.24 -20.55 -7.95
CA ILE A 66 -6.48 -20.19 -6.75
C ILE A 66 -7.32 -19.29 -5.85
N PHE A 67 -6.99 -19.26 -4.56
CA PHE A 67 -7.68 -18.36 -3.62
C PHE A 67 -7.23 -16.92 -3.79
N ASP A 68 -8.20 -16.00 -3.73
CA ASP A 68 -7.94 -14.57 -3.63
C ASP A 68 -7.32 -14.23 -2.27
N SER A 69 -6.00 -14.07 -2.25
CA SER A 69 -5.24 -13.66 -1.06
C SER A 69 -4.92 -12.16 -1.06
N ASN A 70 -4.83 -11.54 -2.23
CA ASN A 70 -4.40 -10.15 -2.35
C ASN A 70 -5.49 -9.19 -1.86
N SER A 71 -6.77 -9.37 -2.24
CA SER A 71 -7.81 -8.44 -1.79
C SER A 71 -7.92 -8.42 -0.27
N PHE A 72 -7.74 -9.57 0.39
CA PHE A 72 -7.71 -9.70 1.84
C PHE A 72 -6.50 -8.98 2.45
N SER A 73 -5.30 -9.29 1.98
CA SER A 73 -4.05 -8.70 2.46
C SER A 73 -4.06 -7.18 2.32
N LEU A 74 -4.37 -6.68 1.12
CA LEU A 74 -4.35 -5.25 0.81
C LEU A 74 -5.46 -4.47 1.53
N THR A 75 -6.64 -5.07 1.72
CA THR A 75 -7.70 -4.45 2.53
C THR A 75 -7.27 -4.32 3.99
N ALA A 76 -6.62 -5.34 4.54
CA ALA A 76 -6.09 -5.30 5.90
C ALA A 76 -4.98 -4.24 6.03
N ALA A 77 -4.06 -4.19 5.08
CA ALA A 77 -2.99 -3.19 5.04
C ALA A 77 -3.52 -1.75 4.90
N ALA A 78 -4.61 -1.53 4.15
CA ALA A 78 -5.28 -0.24 4.07
C ALA A 78 -5.90 0.20 5.41
N ARG A 79 -6.47 -0.74 6.16
CA ARG A 79 -6.98 -0.47 7.52
C ARG A 79 -5.85 -0.12 8.48
N ASP A 80 -4.75 -0.87 8.44
CA ASP A 80 -3.53 -0.58 9.21
C ASP A 80 -2.95 0.80 8.86
N ALA A 81 -2.98 1.17 7.57
CA ALA A 81 -2.59 2.49 7.11
C ALA A 81 -3.52 3.62 7.60
N GLY A 82 -4.70 3.30 8.13
CA GLY A 82 -5.64 4.26 8.73
C GLY A 82 -6.87 4.55 7.87
N ALA A 83 -7.05 3.89 6.73
CA ALA A 83 -8.21 4.07 5.86
C ALA A 83 -9.47 3.35 6.37
N ILE A 84 -10.64 3.72 5.84
CA ILE A 84 -11.85 2.90 5.85
C ILE A 84 -11.80 2.05 4.58
N ALA A 85 -11.45 0.76 4.71
CA ALA A 85 -11.22 -0.08 3.54
C ALA A 85 -12.40 -1.00 3.21
N TYR A 86 -12.82 -0.98 1.94
CA TYR A 86 -13.87 -1.81 1.35
C TYR A 86 -13.23 -2.84 0.41
N ARG A 87 -13.54 -4.12 0.65
CA ARG A 87 -13.10 -5.22 -0.21
C ARG A 87 -14.19 -5.52 -1.24
N VAL A 88 -13.80 -5.57 -2.50
CA VAL A 88 -14.62 -6.11 -3.58
C VAL A 88 -14.07 -7.49 -3.92
N GLY A 89 -14.96 -8.45 -4.13
CA GLY A 89 -14.57 -9.80 -4.51
C GLY A 89 -13.81 -9.84 -5.83
N ALA A 90 -13.31 -11.02 -6.18
CA ALA A 90 -12.68 -11.23 -7.48
C ALA A 90 -13.65 -10.87 -8.61
N VAL A 91 -13.18 -10.00 -9.50
CA VAL A 91 -13.90 -9.60 -10.71
C VAL A 91 -13.35 -10.41 -11.88
N ALA A 92 -14.24 -10.91 -12.72
CA ALA A 92 -13.87 -11.68 -13.92
C ALA A 92 -13.03 -10.84 -14.89
N ASP A 93 -12.19 -11.50 -15.70
CA ASP A 93 -11.32 -10.83 -16.67
C ASP A 93 -12.07 -10.50 -17.97
N ASP A 94 -13.15 -9.73 -17.86
CA ASP A 94 -13.79 -9.08 -19.00
C ASP A 94 -13.91 -7.57 -18.77
N ALA A 95 -13.63 -6.80 -19.82
CA ALA A 95 -13.46 -5.35 -19.69
C ALA A 95 -14.75 -4.64 -19.26
N GLU A 96 -15.90 -5.15 -19.71
CA GLU A 96 -17.22 -4.58 -19.39
C GLU A 96 -17.59 -4.77 -17.92
N THR A 97 -17.44 -6.00 -17.39
CA THR A 97 -17.71 -6.30 -15.98
C THR A 97 -16.74 -5.55 -15.08
N LEU A 98 -15.45 -5.48 -15.45
CA LEU A 98 -14.47 -4.71 -14.70
C LEU A 98 -14.81 -3.21 -14.68
N ARG A 99 -15.15 -2.62 -15.83
CA ARG A 99 -15.57 -1.22 -15.93
C ARG A 99 -16.80 -0.93 -15.08
N SER A 100 -17.86 -1.71 -15.27
CA SER A 100 -19.12 -1.56 -14.52
C SER A 100 -18.89 -1.68 -13.01
N THR A 101 -18.08 -2.66 -12.59
CA THR A 101 -17.70 -2.81 -11.19
C THR A 101 -16.95 -1.58 -10.69
N ILE A 102 -15.96 -1.08 -11.44
CA ILE A 102 -15.21 0.13 -11.06
C ILE A 102 -16.17 1.32 -10.89
N GLU A 103 -17.03 1.58 -11.86
CA GLU A 103 -18.01 2.68 -11.83
C GLU A 103 -18.92 2.60 -10.59
N ASP A 104 -19.45 1.42 -10.29
CA ASP A 104 -20.27 1.16 -9.10
C ASP A 104 -19.52 1.44 -7.78
N GLN A 105 -18.20 1.27 -7.77
CA GLN A 105 -17.36 1.50 -6.61
C GLN A 105 -16.94 2.96 -6.42
N LEU A 106 -16.92 3.78 -7.48
CA LEU A 106 -16.41 5.15 -7.43
C LEU A 106 -17.15 6.03 -6.43
N ILE A 107 -18.46 5.86 -6.28
CA ILE A 107 -19.28 6.65 -5.34
C ILE A 107 -18.78 6.60 -3.88
N ARG A 108 -18.00 5.57 -3.54
CA ARG A 108 -17.50 5.29 -2.20
C ARG A 108 -15.97 5.21 -2.11
N ALA A 109 -15.26 5.57 -3.16
CA ALA A 109 -13.80 5.53 -3.22
C ALA A 109 -13.22 6.95 -3.15
N ASP A 110 -12.33 7.19 -2.18
CA ASP A 110 -11.38 8.31 -2.23
C ASP A 110 -10.03 7.83 -2.83
N LEU A 111 -9.84 6.51 -2.92
CA LEU A 111 -8.73 5.82 -3.57
C LEU A 111 -9.18 4.41 -3.98
N LEU A 112 -8.87 4.01 -5.22
CA LEU A 112 -9.13 2.66 -5.73
C LEU A 112 -7.81 1.91 -5.94
N VAL A 113 -7.77 0.66 -5.49
CA VAL A 113 -6.60 -0.23 -5.62
C VAL A 113 -7.05 -1.50 -6.31
N THR A 114 -6.46 -1.78 -7.47
CA THR A 114 -6.64 -3.07 -8.15
C THR A 114 -5.42 -3.96 -7.96
N THR A 115 -5.62 -5.27 -8.00
CA THR A 115 -4.54 -6.25 -8.01
C THR A 115 -4.90 -7.38 -8.96
N GLY A 116 -3.91 -7.90 -9.68
CA GLY A 116 -4.17 -8.83 -10.78
C GLY A 116 -4.28 -8.08 -12.09
N GLY A 117 -4.40 -8.82 -13.19
CA GLY A 117 -4.67 -8.20 -14.49
C GLY A 117 -3.60 -7.22 -15.02
N VAL A 118 -2.36 -7.25 -14.53
CA VAL A 118 -1.24 -6.42 -15.06
C VAL A 118 -0.09 -7.25 -15.65
N SER A 119 -0.34 -8.54 -15.90
CA SER A 119 0.55 -9.46 -16.63
C SER A 119 0.21 -9.47 -18.11
N VAL A 120 1.15 -9.82 -18.99
CA VAL A 120 1.12 -9.59 -20.46
C VAL A 120 -0.22 -9.91 -21.15
N GLY A 121 -0.99 -10.92 -20.74
CA GLY A 121 -2.32 -11.22 -21.30
C GLY A 121 -3.47 -10.46 -20.63
N ALA A 122 -3.59 -10.54 -19.30
CA ALA A 122 -4.68 -9.89 -18.55
C ALA A 122 -4.53 -8.36 -18.43
N TYR A 123 -3.31 -7.86 -18.69
CA TYR A 123 -2.97 -6.44 -18.83
C TYR A 123 -3.81 -5.75 -19.89
N ASP A 124 -4.13 -6.44 -20.98
CA ASP A 124 -4.92 -5.85 -22.06
C ASP A 124 -6.36 -5.58 -21.62
N VAL A 125 -6.97 -6.48 -20.83
CA VAL A 125 -8.33 -6.31 -20.30
C VAL A 125 -8.42 -5.18 -19.28
N VAL A 126 -7.50 -5.13 -18.32
CA VAL A 126 -7.50 -4.06 -17.31
C VAL A 126 -7.19 -2.71 -17.95
N LYS A 127 -6.26 -2.67 -18.90
CA LYS A 127 -5.96 -1.45 -19.65
C LYS A 127 -7.14 -1.01 -20.51
N GLU A 128 -7.83 -1.93 -21.18
CA GLU A 128 -9.04 -1.64 -21.95
C GLU A 128 -10.14 -1.05 -21.06
N ALA A 129 -10.47 -1.73 -19.95
CA ALA A 129 -11.47 -1.24 -19.00
C ALA A 129 -11.12 0.18 -18.51
N LEU A 130 -9.88 0.39 -18.07
CA LEU A 130 -9.44 1.66 -17.48
C LEU A 130 -9.26 2.79 -18.49
N SER A 131 -9.00 2.50 -19.76
CA SER A 131 -8.94 3.52 -20.81
C SER A 131 -10.30 4.18 -21.02
N SER A 132 -11.39 3.45 -20.80
CA SER A 132 -12.76 3.95 -20.97
C SER A 132 -13.34 4.71 -19.77
N VAL A 133 -12.67 4.68 -18.61
CA VAL A 133 -13.08 5.41 -17.39
C VAL A 133 -12.30 6.72 -17.21
N GLY A 134 -11.35 7.00 -18.10
CA GLY A 134 -10.67 8.29 -18.18
C GLY A 134 -11.51 9.33 -18.89
N ASP A 135 -11.34 10.59 -18.51
CA ASP A 135 -11.89 11.76 -19.20
C ASP A 135 -10.84 12.27 -20.18
N GLU A 136 -11.03 12.02 -21.49
CA GLU A 136 -10.06 12.39 -22.54
C GLU A 136 -9.79 13.90 -22.60
N ASP A 137 -10.72 14.73 -22.11
CA ASP A 137 -10.62 16.19 -22.14
C ASP A 137 -9.90 16.76 -20.91
N VAL A 138 -9.60 15.93 -19.90
CA VAL A 138 -8.92 16.36 -18.67
C VAL A 138 -7.51 15.76 -18.57
N ALA A 139 -6.52 16.65 -18.66
CA ALA A 139 -5.11 16.28 -18.49
C ALA A 139 -4.87 15.59 -17.13
N GLY A 140 -4.37 14.36 -17.15
CA GLY A 140 -4.12 13.54 -15.95
C GLY A 140 -5.27 12.57 -15.59
N SER A 141 -6.34 12.55 -16.38
CA SER A 141 -7.37 11.51 -16.33
C SER A 141 -6.96 10.29 -17.16
N GLY A 142 -7.36 9.10 -16.69
CA GLY A 142 -6.91 7.82 -17.23
C GLY A 142 -5.75 7.20 -16.43
N VAL A 143 -5.39 5.97 -16.80
CA VAL A 143 -4.41 5.15 -16.06
C VAL A 143 -3.21 4.84 -16.94
N GLU A 144 -2.04 5.26 -16.47
CA GLU A 144 -0.77 4.94 -17.10
C GLU A 144 -0.14 3.70 -16.48
N PHE A 145 0.33 2.80 -17.34
CA PHE A 145 1.03 1.61 -16.90
C PHE A 145 2.51 1.69 -17.22
N ARG A 146 3.34 1.43 -16.21
CA ARG A 146 4.79 1.54 -16.30
C ARG A 146 5.48 0.27 -15.79
N LYS A 147 6.69 0.04 -16.30
CA LYS A 147 7.61 -0.99 -15.80
C LYS A 147 8.60 -0.30 -14.87
N LEU A 148 8.46 -0.52 -13.57
CA LEU A 148 9.33 0.06 -12.56
C LEU A 148 10.61 -0.76 -12.42
N ALA A 149 11.72 -0.06 -12.15
CA ALA A 149 13.03 -0.64 -11.88
C ALA A 149 13.10 -1.21 -10.45
N MET A 150 12.19 -2.12 -10.12
CA MET A 150 12.13 -2.76 -8.81
C MET A 150 11.86 -4.27 -8.91
N GLN A 151 12.21 -5.00 -7.86
CA GLN A 151 11.85 -6.39 -7.67
C GLN A 151 11.51 -6.66 -6.20
N PRO A 152 10.38 -7.31 -5.88
CA PRO A 152 9.28 -7.64 -6.79
C PRO A 152 8.52 -6.37 -7.26
N GLY A 153 7.49 -6.52 -8.10
CA GLY A 153 6.60 -5.40 -8.46
C GLY A 153 6.91 -4.60 -9.74
N LYS A 154 7.41 -5.26 -10.80
CA LYS A 154 7.79 -4.58 -12.05
C LYS A 154 6.63 -3.85 -12.76
N PRO A 155 5.53 -4.49 -13.22
CA PRO A 155 4.46 -3.77 -13.89
C PRO A 155 3.47 -3.17 -12.88
N GLN A 156 3.17 -1.88 -13.00
CA GLN A 156 2.17 -1.19 -12.17
C GLN A 156 1.44 -0.13 -12.98
N GLY A 157 0.19 0.14 -12.64
CA GLY A 157 -0.60 1.23 -13.20
C GLY A 157 -0.87 2.31 -12.16
N PHE A 158 -0.92 3.57 -12.57
CA PHE A 158 -1.37 4.67 -11.73
C PHE A 158 -2.09 5.73 -12.56
N GLY A 159 -3.03 6.43 -11.95
CA GLY A 159 -3.76 7.50 -12.62
C GLY A 159 -4.96 7.99 -11.82
N SER A 160 -5.90 8.63 -12.49
CA SER A 160 -7.18 9.03 -11.92
C SER A 160 -8.33 8.62 -12.84
N ILE A 161 -9.47 8.28 -12.27
CA ILE A 161 -10.64 7.79 -13.01
C ILE A 161 -11.93 8.45 -12.53
N GLY A 162 -12.91 8.51 -13.44
CA GLY A 162 -14.23 9.05 -13.17
C GLY A 162 -14.27 10.57 -12.99
N PRO A 163 -15.49 11.13 -12.80
CA PRO A 163 -15.71 12.57 -12.78
C PRO A 163 -15.04 13.29 -11.59
N ASP A 164 -14.86 12.58 -10.47
CA ASP A 164 -14.24 13.13 -9.26
C ASP A 164 -12.69 12.97 -9.24
N HIS A 165 -12.09 12.50 -10.35
CA HIS A 165 -10.66 12.19 -10.46
C HIS A 165 -10.14 11.31 -9.33
N THR A 166 -10.87 10.22 -9.04
CA THR A 166 -10.49 9.30 -7.97
C THR A 166 -9.17 8.63 -8.34
N PRO A 167 -8.13 8.73 -7.48
CA PRO A 167 -6.85 8.09 -7.76
C PRO A 167 -6.99 6.58 -7.83
N LEU A 168 -6.28 5.96 -8.77
CA LEU A 168 -6.22 4.51 -8.95
C LEU A 168 -4.77 4.05 -8.93
N LEU A 169 -4.47 2.98 -8.18
CA LEU A 169 -3.22 2.22 -8.27
C LEU A 169 -3.53 0.77 -8.66
N ALA A 170 -2.97 0.34 -9.79
CA ALA A 170 -3.08 -1.03 -10.29
C ALA A 170 -1.83 -1.83 -9.97
N LEU A 171 -1.96 -2.79 -9.07
CA LEU A 171 -0.86 -3.56 -8.50
C LEU A 171 -0.67 -4.93 -9.19
N PRO A 172 0.54 -5.51 -9.12
CA PRO A 172 0.83 -6.85 -9.65
C PRO A 172 -0.08 -7.94 -9.07
N GLY A 173 -0.46 -8.95 -9.86
CA GLY A 173 -1.23 -10.09 -9.34
C GLY A 173 -0.46 -11.00 -8.38
N ASN A 174 0.87 -11.01 -8.46
CA ASN A 174 1.69 -11.82 -7.56
C ASN A 174 1.62 -11.29 -6.11
N PRO A 175 1.30 -12.13 -5.10
CA PRO A 175 1.01 -11.67 -3.74
C PRO A 175 2.11 -10.88 -3.02
N VAL A 176 3.38 -11.29 -3.18
CA VAL A 176 4.49 -10.55 -2.56
C VAL A 176 4.73 -9.25 -3.32
N SER A 177 4.58 -9.27 -4.64
CA SER A 177 4.67 -8.08 -5.48
C SER A 177 3.60 -7.05 -5.13
N SER A 178 2.33 -7.46 -5.01
CA SER A 178 1.24 -6.54 -4.65
C SER A 178 1.43 -5.94 -3.27
N TYR A 179 1.80 -6.74 -2.27
CA TYR A 179 2.01 -6.24 -0.91
C TYR A 179 3.20 -5.28 -0.82
N VAL A 180 4.34 -5.60 -1.43
CA VAL A 180 5.49 -4.68 -1.49
C VAL A 180 5.12 -3.38 -2.22
N SER A 181 4.42 -3.46 -3.35
CA SER A 181 3.93 -2.28 -4.06
C SER A 181 2.93 -1.48 -3.22
N PHE A 182 2.09 -2.14 -2.42
CA PHE A 182 1.18 -1.46 -1.50
C PHE A 182 1.93 -0.63 -0.46
N GLU A 183 2.90 -1.22 0.23
CA GLU A 183 3.69 -0.54 1.27
C GLU A 183 4.47 0.65 0.71
N LEU A 184 4.94 0.55 -0.54
CA LEU A 184 5.75 1.59 -1.18
C LEU A 184 4.92 2.71 -1.82
N PHE A 185 3.72 2.43 -2.33
CA PHE A 185 2.95 3.39 -3.15
C PHE A 185 1.55 3.68 -2.59
N VAL A 186 0.81 2.65 -2.18
CA VAL A 186 -0.58 2.83 -1.70
C VAL A 186 -0.60 3.39 -0.28
N ARG A 187 0.22 2.85 0.63
CA ARG A 187 0.27 3.33 2.02
C ARG A 187 0.62 4.82 2.10
N PRO A 188 1.65 5.34 1.40
CA PRO A 188 1.93 6.78 1.35
C PRO A 188 0.76 7.60 0.80
N ALA A 189 0.06 7.11 -0.24
CA ALA A 189 -1.12 7.79 -0.78
C ALA A 189 -2.25 7.91 0.26
N ILE A 190 -2.54 6.83 1.00
CA ILE A 190 -3.52 6.85 2.10
C ILE A 190 -3.12 7.87 3.16
N ARG A 191 -1.85 7.86 3.58
CA ARG A 191 -1.32 8.77 4.60
C ARG A 191 -1.38 10.23 4.14
N ALA A 192 -1.11 10.49 2.86
CA ALA A 192 -1.21 11.81 2.26
C ALA A 192 -2.67 12.31 2.19
N LEU A 193 -3.62 11.44 1.83
CA LEU A 193 -5.06 11.77 1.85
C LEU A 193 -5.56 12.10 3.26
N MET A 194 -4.97 11.50 4.30
CA MET A 194 -5.21 11.85 5.70
C MET A 194 -4.57 13.19 6.13
N GLY A 195 -3.79 13.82 5.25
CA GLY A 195 -3.05 15.05 5.51
C GLY A 195 -1.90 14.89 6.50
N LEU A 196 -1.33 13.69 6.58
CA LEU A 196 -0.12 13.41 7.37
C LEU A 196 1.13 13.77 6.58
N THR A 197 2.21 14.11 7.27
CA THR A 197 3.51 14.43 6.66
C THR A 197 4.48 13.25 6.69
N ASP A 198 4.33 12.35 7.66
CA ASP A 198 5.06 11.09 7.72
C ASP A 198 4.30 10.01 6.94
N LEU A 199 4.67 9.86 5.66
CA LEU A 199 3.94 9.05 4.69
C LEU A 199 4.43 7.61 4.62
N HIS A 200 5.74 7.44 4.76
CA HIS A 200 6.41 6.17 4.51
C HIS A 200 6.53 5.35 5.81
N ARG A 201 6.93 4.09 5.67
CA ARG A 201 7.35 3.29 6.82
C ARG A 201 8.73 3.78 7.31
N PRO A 202 9.06 3.63 8.60
CA PRO A 202 10.38 3.91 9.11
C PRO A 202 11.46 3.14 8.34
N ARG A 203 12.59 3.81 8.10
CA ARG A 203 13.78 3.22 7.48
C ARG A 203 14.91 3.24 8.47
N VAL A 204 15.60 2.13 8.61
CA VAL A 204 16.75 1.97 9.50
C VAL A 204 17.91 1.36 8.74
N ARG A 205 19.11 1.45 9.30
CA ARG A 205 20.29 0.72 8.85
C ARG A 205 20.47 -0.49 9.76
N ALA A 206 20.76 -1.64 9.17
CA ALA A 206 20.93 -2.89 9.91
C ALA A 206 22.07 -3.72 9.32
N ALA A 207 22.75 -4.49 10.16
CA ALA A 207 23.73 -5.48 9.71
C ALA A 207 23.01 -6.69 9.11
N LEU A 208 23.37 -7.06 7.88
CA LEU A 208 22.85 -8.26 7.22
C LEU A 208 23.39 -9.52 7.90
N LYS A 209 22.49 -10.35 8.43
CA LYS A 209 22.82 -11.66 8.99
C LYS A 209 22.32 -12.76 8.04
N ALA A 210 23.24 -13.28 7.24
CA ALA A 210 23.01 -14.33 6.27
C ALA A 210 24.22 -15.26 6.20
N ASP A 211 23.99 -16.53 5.84
CA ASP A 211 25.08 -17.50 5.67
C ASP A 211 25.86 -17.28 4.36
N GLU A 212 25.20 -16.72 3.35
CA GLU A 212 25.74 -16.47 2.02
C GLU A 212 25.40 -15.04 1.56
N ALA A 213 26.15 -14.55 0.57
CA ALA A 213 25.90 -13.24 -0.04
C ALA A 213 24.53 -13.19 -0.74
N LEU A 214 23.79 -12.10 -0.51
CA LEU A 214 22.52 -11.88 -1.20
C LEU A 214 22.76 -11.41 -2.62
N ARG A 215 22.13 -12.07 -3.59
CA ARG A 215 22.21 -11.71 -5.00
C ARG A 215 21.00 -10.87 -5.43
N SER A 216 21.29 -9.74 -6.08
CA SER A 216 20.29 -8.80 -6.59
C SER A 216 20.47 -8.61 -8.10
N PRO A 217 19.39 -8.48 -8.89
CA PRO A 217 19.50 -8.21 -10.31
C PRO A 217 19.96 -6.78 -10.59
N ARG A 218 20.90 -6.63 -11.53
CA ARG A 218 21.37 -5.33 -12.01
C ARG A 218 20.23 -4.44 -12.51
N GLY A 219 20.27 -3.16 -12.13
CA GLY A 219 19.36 -2.12 -12.63
C GLY A 219 17.96 -2.17 -12.03
N ARG A 220 17.76 -2.87 -10.91
CA ARG A 220 16.50 -2.88 -10.17
C ARG A 220 16.74 -2.81 -8.68
N ARG A 221 15.95 -2.00 -7.98
CA ARG A 221 15.93 -2.00 -6.53
C ARG A 221 15.24 -3.25 -6.03
N GLN A 222 15.94 -4.06 -5.27
CA GLN A 222 15.38 -5.29 -4.73
C GLN A 222 14.86 -5.04 -3.31
N PHE A 223 13.64 -5.51 -3.04
CA PHE A 223 12.99 -5.51 -1.74
C PHE A 223 12.84 -6.97 -1.31
N LEU A 224 13.78 -7.43 -0.51
CA LEU A 224 13.78 -8.78 0.04
C LEU A 224 13.07 -8.78 1.39
N ARG A 225 12.30 -9.82 1.69
CA ARG A 225 11.69 -9.97 3.01
C ARG A 225 12.77 -10.20 4.06
N GLY A 226 12.62 -9.57 5.22
CA GLY A 226 13.53 -9.73 6.34
C GLY A 226 12.79 -9.83 7.68
N ALA A 227 13.48 -10.39 8.66
CA ALA A 227 13.16 -10.31 10.07
C ALA A 227 14.20 -9.40 10.74
N TYR A 228 13.76 -8.29 11.34
CA TYR A 228 14.60 -7.28 11.96
C TYR A 228 14.56 -7.41 13.48
N THR A 229 15.73 -7.47 14.10
CA THR A 229 15.88 -7.49 15.55
C THR A 229 17.11 -6.70 15.94
N ASP A 230 16.94 -5.65 16.75
CA ASP A 230 18.01 -4.90 17.42
C ASP A 230 19.20 -4.49 16.52
N GLY A 231 18.92 -4.02 15.31
CA GLY A 231 19.95 -3.56 14.36
C GLY A 231 20.55 -4.66 13.49
N GLU A 232 20.07 -5.90 13.58
CA GLU A 232 20.35 -6.98 12.63
C GLU A 232 19.13 -7.26 11.76
N VAL A 233 19.35 -7.75 10.53
CA VAL A 233 18.28 -8.22 9.66
C VAL A 233 18.62 -9.57 9.03
N VAL A 234 17.70 -10.53 9.13
CA VAL A 234 17.84 -11.87 8.55
C VAL A 234 16.87 -12.01 7.36
N PRO A 235 17.34 -12.41 6.17
CA PRO A 235 16.47 -12.67 5.03
C PRO A 235 15.46 -13.79 5.28
N VAL A 236 14.20 -13.61 4.88
CA VAL A 236 13.12 -14.60 5.08
C VAL A 236 12.64 -15.14 3.73
N GLY A 237 12.75 -16.48 3.56
CA GLY A 237 12.21 -17.20 2.41
C GLY A 237 12.84 -16.87 1.06
N GLY A 238 14.12 -16.46 1.01
CA GLY A 238 14.83 -16.18 -0.24
C GLY A 238 14.19 -15.09 -1.12
N SER A 239 14.50 -15.06 -2.42
CA SER A 239 14.07 -14.00 -3.36
C SER A 239 12.81 -14.33 -4.18
N GLY A 240 12.23 -15.52 -4.03
CA GLY A 240 11.05 -15.95 -4.79
C GLY A 240 9.78 -15.17 -4.43
N SER A 241 9.15 -14.51 -5.41
CA SER A 241 7.98 -13.65 -5.18
C SER A 241 6.66 -14.42 -4.95
N HIS A 242 6.63 -15.74 -5.09
CA HIS A 242 5.43 -16.57 -4.85
C HIS A 242 5.28 -17.02 -3.38
N LEU A 243 6.24 -16.67 -2.52
CA LEU A 243 6.33 -17.21 -1.16
C LEU A 243 5.56 -16.33 -0.15
N ILE A 244 4.24 -16.52 -0.07
CA ILE A 244 3.36 -15.82 0.89
C ILE A 244 3.68 -16.21 2.34
N ALA A 245 3.99 -17.47 2.61
CA ALA A 245 4.31 -17.92 3.98
C ALA A 245 5.52 -17.17 4.55
N ALA A 246 6.54 -16.91 3.72
CA ALA A 246 7.69 -16.12 4.09
C ALA A 246 7.33 -14.64 4.33
N LEU A 247 6.38 -14.09 3.57
CA LEU A 247 5.91 -12.73 3.79
C LEU A 247 5.21 -12.60 5.15
N ALA A 248 4.42 -13.60 5.55
CA ALA A 248 3.74 -13.60 6.85
C ALA A 248 4.69 -13.68 8.05
N GLN A 249 5.93 -14.12 7.85
CA GLN A 249 6.97 -14.18 8.89
C GLN A 249 7.91 -12.96 8.88
N ALA A 250 7.79 -12.09 7.87
CA ALA A 250 8.63 -10.92 7.72
C ALA A 250 8.03 -9.72 8.45
N ASP A 251 8.86 -9.01 9.20
CA ASP A 251 8.53 -7.72 9.82
C ASP A 251 9.24 -6.55 9.14
N ALA A 252 10.03 -6.83 8.10
CA ALA A 252 10.81 -5.84 7.40
C ALA A 252 11.06 -6.18 5.92
N LEU A 253 11.46 -5.16 5.14
CA LEU A 253 12.01 -5.32 3.80
C LEU A 253 13.48 -4.83 3.78
N ILE A 254 14.40 -5.72 3.42
CA ILE A 254 15.79 -5.39 3.10
C ILE A 254 15.80 -4.74 1.71
N VAL A 255 16.40 -3.55 1.62
CA VAL A 255 16.49 -2.77 0.38
C VAL A 255 17.89 -2.92 -0.21
N VAL A 256 17.99 -3.50 -1.40
CA VAL A 256 19.22 -3.58 -2.19
C VAL A 256 19.14 -2.56 -3.34
N PRO A 257 20.04 -1.58 -3.42
CA PRO A 257 20.05 -0.56 -4.47
C PRO A 257 20.22 -1.12 -5.89
N GLU A 258 19.79 -0.35 -6.89
CA GLU A 258 19.79 -0.70 -8.31
C GLU A 258 21.17 -1.01 -8.90
N ASP A 259 22.22 -0.42 -8.33
CA ASP A 259 23.62 -0.55 -8.71
C ASP A 259 24.37 -1.65 -7.93
N THR A 260 23.67 -2.33 -7.01
CA THR A 260 24.24 -3.38 -6.15
C THR A 260 23.76 -4.76 -6.60
N GLU A 261 24.69 -5.63 -7.00
CA GLU A 261 24.39 -7.00 -7.48
C GLU A 261 24.66 -8.09 -6.43
N SER A 262 25.45 -7.79 -5.40
CA SER A 262 25.78 -8.69 -4.28
C SER A 262 25.89 -7.90 -2.99
N VAL A 263 25.40 -8.46 -1.88
CA VAL A 263 25.57 -7.92 -0.53
C VAL A 263 26.14 -9.01 0.36
N GLU A 264 27.35 -8.79 0.88
CA GLU A 264 28.05 -9.76 1.72
C GLU A 264 27.47 -9.79 3.15
N PRO A 265 27.50 -10.95 3.85
CA PRO A 265 27.16 -11.01 5.26
C PRO A 265 27.92 -9.99 6.11
N GLY A 266 27.24 -9.39 7.09
CA GLY A 266 27.76 -8.33 7.94
C GLY A 266 27.71 -6.93 7.31
N SER A 267 27.39 -6.81 6.02
CA SER A 267 27.24 -5.49 5.37
C SER A 267 26.05 -4.74 5.94
N GLU A 268 26.18 -3.42 6.05
CA GLU A 268 25.09 -2.56 6.49
C GLU A 268 24.12 -2.28 5.32
N VAL A 269 22.87 -2.70 5.49
CA VAL A 269 21.79 -2.54 4.52
C VAL A 269 20.73 -1.58 5.02
N GLU A 270 19.98 -0.98 4.11
CA GLU A 270 18.77 -0.25 4.48
C GLU A 270 17.61 -1.23 4.65
N VAL A 271 16.81 -0.99 5.68
CA VAL A 271 15.67 -1.82 6.06
C VAL A 271 14.44 -0.95 6.24
N LEU A 272 13.35 -1.31 5.57
CA LEU A 272 12.02 -0.74 5.76
C LEU A 272 11.26 -1.58 6.79
N LEU A 273 10.85 -1.00 7.91
CA LEU A 273 10.12 -1.72 8.96
C LEU A 273 8.62 -1.80 8.61
N LEU A 274 8.02 -2.98 8.66
CA LEU A 274 6.61 -3.23 8.30
C LEU A 274 5.67 -3.23 9.51
N GLY A 275 6.19 -3.44 10.72
CA GLY A 275 5.46 -3.42 11.99
C GLY A 275 6.25 -2.69 13.06
#